data_AF-A0A8J7BJA8-F1
#
_entry.id   AF-A0A8J7BJA8-F1
#
_cell.length_a   1.000
_cell.length_b   1.000
_cell.length_c   1.000
_cell.angle_alpha   90.00
_cell.angle_beta   90.00
_cell.angle_gamma   90.00
#
_symmetry.space_group_name_H-M   'P 1'
#
loop_
_entity.id
_entity.type
_entity.pdbx_description
1 polymer ?
#
loop_
_entity_poly.entity_id
_entity_poly.type
_entity_poly.pdbx_seq_one_letter_code
_entity_poly.pdbx_strand_id
1 'polypeptide(L)'
;MAIVDTSRRLPTRSMLQDIQAYEGLAAVKDYTTRRPEASAEALQANLAAMQAKQQKETELAALAKAAADEARQAEWEFHKGVIAMKENVRGTFGPDSHEAQAVGYKKKSERKRPRRRAVA
;
A
#
# COMPACT_ATOMS: atom_id res chain seq x y z
N MET A 1 -33.20 21.00 3.69
CA MET A 1 -31.84 20.82 4.23
C MET A 1 -31.13 19.81 3.35
N ALA A 2 -29.98 20.15 2.75
CA ALA A 2 -29.22 19.19 1.97
C ALA A 2 -28.67 18.10 2.90
N ILE A 3 -28.82 16.82 2.52
CA ILE A 3 -28.24 15.70 3.25
C ILE A 3 -26.73 15.77 3.00
N VAL A 4 -25.96 16.07 4.04
CA VAL A 4 -24.49 16.09 3.97
C VAL A 4 -24.00 14.66 4.12
N ASP A 5 -23.35 14.14 3.07
CA ASP A 5 -22.72 12.82 3.09
C ASP A 5 -21.43 12.88 3.92
N THR A 6 -21.48 12.27 5.12
CA THR A 6 -20.36 12.22 6.07
C THR A 6 -19.44 11.02 5.87
N SER A 7 -19.72 10.14 4.89
CA SER A 7 -18.88 8.98 4.60
C SER A 7 -17.57 9.36 3.90
N ARG A 8 -17.53 10.53 3.26
CA ARG A 8 -16.38 11.01 2.49
C ARG A 8 -15.50 11.91 3.34
N ARG A 9 -14.19 11.84 3.08
CA ARG A 9 -13.25 12.79 3.66
C ARG A 9 -13.55 14.20 3.18
N LEU A 10 -13.48 15.16 4.09
CA LEU A 10 -13.55 16.58 3.74
C LEU A 10 -12.44 16.92 2.74
N PRO A 11 -12.73 17.77 1.73
CA PRO A 11 -11.71 18.28 0.83
C PRO A 11 -10.56 18.94 1.62
N THR A 12 -9.31 18.65 1.25
CA THR A 12 -8.14 19.25 1.93
C THR A 12 -8.20 20.78 1.92
N ARG A 13 -8.74 21.37 0.85
CA ARG A 13 -8.91 22.83 0.74
C ARG A 13 -9.83 23.38 1.83
N SER A 14 -10.98 22.75 2.09
CA SER A 14 -11.90 23.23 3.12
C SER A 14 -11.31 23.03 4.51
N MET A 15 -10.67 21.88 4.76
CA MET A 15 -9.98 21.63 6.03
C MET A 15 -8.90 22.68 6.33
N LEU A 16 -8.09 23.06 5.33
CA LEU A 16 -7.08 24.10 5.51
C LEU A 16 -7.68 25.48 5.73
N GLN A 17 -8.78 25.81 5.03
CA GLN A 17 -9.52 27.05 5.26
C GLN A 17 -10.11 27.10 6.67
N ASP A 18 -10.62 25.98 7.18
CA ASP A 18 -11.16 25.88 8.53
C ASP A 18 -10.07 26.07 9.60
N ILE A 19 -8.88 25.49 9.39
CA ILE A 19 -7.73 25.69 10.28
C ILE A 19 -7.28 27.15 10.26
N GLN A 20 -7.17 27.77 9.08
CA GLN A 20 -6.81 29.19 8.96
C GLN A 20 -7.84 30.10 9.63
N ALA A 21 -9.13 29.80 9.49
CA ALA A 21 -10.19 30.53 10.16
C ALA A 21 -10.10 30.40 11.68
N TYR A 22 -9.79 29.20 12.20
CA TYR A 22 -9.57 28.96 13.62
C TYR A 22 -8.33 29.70 14.15
N GLU A 23 -7.21 29.69 13.42
CA GLU A 23 -6.00 30.44 13.79
C GLU A 23 -6.25 31.95 13.78
N GLY A 24 -7.06 32.44 12.84
CA GLY A 24 -7.49 33.84 12.76
C GLY A 24 -8.35 34.28 13.95
N LEU A 25 -8.98 33.36 14.68
CA LEU A 25 -9.75 33.65 15.90
C LEU A 25 -8.89 34.36 16.95
N ALA A 26 -7.58 34.08 17.00
CA ALA A 26 -6.65 34.72 17.94
C ALA A 26 -6.58 36.25 17.78
N ALA A 27 -6.91 36.79 16.60
CA ALA A 27 -6.96 38.23 16.36
C ALA A 27 -8.24 38.90 16.90
N VAL A 28 -9.30 38.13 17.17
CA VAL A 28 -10.57 38.64 17.68
C VAL A 28 -10.50 38.72 19.20
N LYS A 29 -10.38 39.93 19.73
CA LYS A 29 -10.48 40.18 21.18
C LYS A 29 -11.92 39.95 21.65
N ASP A 30 -12.07 39.33 22.82
CA ASP A 30 -13.36 39.12 23.50
C ASP A 30 -14.38 38.25 22.74
N TYR A 31 -13.91 37.22 22.05
CA TYR A 31 -14.78 36.22 21.44
C TYR A 31 -15.59 35.45 22.49
N THR A 32 -16.90 35.64 22.52
CA THR A 32 -17.83 34.91 23.39
C THR A 32 -18.95 34.28 22.57
N THR A 33 -19.30 33.03 22.87
CA THR A 33 -20.33 32.29 22.13
C THR A 33 -21.39 31.75 23.07
N ARG A 34 -22.65 31.94 22.71
CA ARG A 34 -23.78 31.29 23.39
C ARG A 34 -23.90 29.81 23.05
N ARG A 35 -23.27 29.37 21.95
CA ARG A 35 -23.27 27.97 21.51
C ARG A 35 -22.06 27.25 22.13
N PRO A 36 -22.26 26.13 22.85
CA PRO A 36 -21.16 25.42 23.50
C PRO A 36 -20.19 24.79 22.49
N GLU A 37 -20.71 24.36 21.32
CA GLU A 37 -19.91 23.76 20.24
C GLU A 37 -18.93 24.74 19.59
N ALA A 38 -19.23 26.04 19.63
CA ALA A 38 -18.38 27.09 19.05
C ALA A 38 -17.43 27.71 20.10
N SER A 39 -17.37 27.16 21.31
CA SER A 39 -16.44 27.63 22.33
C SER A 39 -15.00 27.34 21.92
N ALA A 40 -14.07 28.23 22.31
CA ALA A 40 -12.66 28.07 21.99
C ALA A 40 -12.10 26.73 22.49
N GLU A 41 -12.50 26.30 23.69
CA GLU A 41 -12.10 25.03 24.28
C GLU A 41 -12.59 23.82 23.47
N ALA A 42 -13.86 23.83 23.02
CA ALA A 42 -14.41 22.75 22.21
C ALA A 42 -13.73 22.68 20.83
N LEU A 43 -13.48 23.82 20.20
CA LEU A 43 -12.77 23.88 18.92
C LEU A 43 -11.33 23.40 19.04
N GLN A 44 -10.62 23.78 20.11
CA GLN A 44 -9.27 23.30 20.40
C GLN A 44 -9.24 21.78 20.62
N ALA A 45 -10.17 21.26 21.42
CA ALA A 45 -10.29 19.82 21.68
C ALA A 45 -10.58 19.04 20.38
N ASN A 46 -11.46 19.55 19.53
CA ASN A 46 -11.80 18.94 18.24
C ASN A 46 -10.61 18.94 17.27
N LEU A 47 -9.85 20.05 17.22
CA LEU A 47 -8.64 20.14 16.39
C LEU A 47 -7.57 19.15 16.86
N ALA A 48 -7.31 19.08 18.17
CA ALA A 48 -6.36 18.14 18.75
C ALA A 48 -6.78 16.68 18.51
N ALA A 49 -8.06 16.36 18.69
CA ALA A 49 -8.59 15.03 18.43
C ALA A 49 -8.50 14.65 16.94
N MET A 50 -8.77 15.59 16.04
CA MET A 50 -8.63 15.39 14.60
C MET A 50 -7.18 15.06 14.23
N GLN A 51 -6.22 15.87 14.70
CA GLN A 51 -4.79 15.67 14.41
C GLN A 51 -4.29 14.33 14.97
N ALA A 52 -4.66 13.98 16.21
CA ALA A 52 -4.27 12.72 16.83
C ALA A 52 -4.81 11.50 16.05
N LYS A 53 -6.05 11.58 15.55
CA LYS A 53 -6.63 10.50 14.73
C LYS A 53 -5.96 10.39 13.36
N GLN A 54 -5.63 11.52 12.71
CA GLN A 54 -4.90 11.54 11.44
C GLN A 54 -3.49 10.96 11.59
N GLN A 55 -2.79 11.28 12.67
CA GLN A 55 -1.47 10.70 12.97
C GLN A 55 -1.56 9.17 13.10
N LYS A 56 -2.50 8.67 13.90
CA LYS A 56 -2.73 7.22 14.04
C LYS A 56 -3.06 6.54 12.70
N GLU A 57 -3.87 7.17 11.86
CA GLU A 57 -4.16 6.66 10.51
C GLU A 57 -2.86 6.53 9.69
N THR A 58 -2.00 7.55 9.71
CA THR A 58 -0.72 7.52 8.98
C THR A 58 0.26 6.49 9.52
N GLU A 59 0.31 6.31 10.86
CA GLU A 59 1.14 5.28 11.51
C GLU A 59 0.71 3.88 11.08
N LEU A 60 -0.60 3.59 11.15
CA LEU A 60 -1.13 2.29 10.74
C LEU A 60 -0.93 2.03 9.24
N ALA A 61 -1.11 3.06 8.40
CA ALA A 61 -0.86 2.93 6.96
C ALA A 61 0.62 2.66 6.67
N ALA A 62 1.54 3.26 7.44
CA ALA A 62 2.97 2.98 7.31
C ALA A 62 3.33 1.55 7.74
N LEU A 63 2.77 1.08 8.87
CA LEU A 63 2.96 -0.29 9.34
C LEU A 63 2.40 -1.33 8.36
N ALA A 64 1.21 -1.07 7.80
CA ALA A 64 0.61 -1.95 6.80
C ALA A 64 1.47 -2.04 5.52
N LYS A 65 2.06 -0.91 5.09
CA LYS A 65 3.01 -0.91 3.96
C LYS A 65 4.28 -1.71 4.28
N ALA A 66 4.86 -1.53 5.46
CA ALA A 66 6.02 -2.31 5.89
C ALA A 66 5.73 -3.82 5.88
N ALA A 67 4.61 -4.24 6.47
CA ALA A 67 4.19 -5.65 6.45
C ALA A 67 3.96 -6.19 5.03
N ALA A 68 3.40 -5.37 4.12
CA ALA A 68 3.23 -5.76 2.72
C ALA A 68 4.56 -5.91 1.97
N ASP A 69 5.54 -5.08 2.31
CA ASP A 69 6.89 -5.16 1.72
C ASP A 69 7.65 -6.40 2.23
N GLU A 70 7.53 -6.72 3.52
CA GLU A 70 8.07 -7.97 4.10
C GLU A 70 7.46 -9.21 3.45
N ALA A 71 6.13 -9.24 3.27
CA ALA A 71 5.45 -10.34 2.58
C ALA A 71 5.98 -10.53 1.15
N ARG A 72 6.15 -9.42 0.42
CA ARG A 72 6.70 -9.46 -0.95
C ARG A 72 8.13 -9.99 -0.98
N GLN A 73 8.97 -9.64 0.01
CA GLN A 73 10.32 -10.19 0.11
C GLN A 73 10.30 -11.70 0.33
N ALA A 74 9.47 -12.19 1.25
CA ALA A 74 9.32 -13.62 1.50
C ALA A 74 8.82 -14.39 0.27
N GLU A 75 7.88 -13.82 -0.50
CA GLU A 75 7.43 -14.38 -1.79
C GLU A 75 8.58 -14.53 -2.79
N TRP A 76 9.44 -13.52 -2.90
CA TRP A 76 10.61 -13.56 -3.78
C TRP A 76 11.64 -14.60 -3.36
N GLU A 77 11.89 -14.73 -2.06
CA GLU A 77 12.79 -15.76 -1.52
C GLU A 77 12.28 -17.16 -1.81
N PHE A 78 10.98 -17.39 -1.58
CA PHE A 78 10.34 -18.66 -1.93
C PHE A 78 10.45 -18.94 -3.43
N HIS A 79 10.17 -17.96 -4.28
CA HIS A 79 10.28 -18.11 -5.74
C HIS A 79 11.71 -18.48 -6.18
N LYS A 80 12.73 -17.81 -5.62
CA LYS A 80 14.14 -18.14 -5.88
C LYS A 80 14.48 -19.55 -5.43
N GLY A 81 13.99 -19.97 -4.26
CA GLY A 81 14.15 -21.34 -3.77
C GLY A 81 13.54 -22.38 -4.72
N VAL A 82 12.33 -22.11 -5.24
CA VAL A 82 11.67 -23.00 -6.21
C VAL A 82 12.45 -23.07 -7.53
N ILE A 83 13.01 -21.96 -8.02
CA ILE A 83 13.86 -21.98 -9.22
C ILE A 83 15.11 -22.83 -8.96
N ALA A 84 15.81 -22.60 -7.84
CA ALA A 84 17.01 -23.35 -7.49
C ALA A 84 16.73 -24.85 -7.35
N MET A 85 15.59 -25.24 -6.74
CA MET A 85 15.13 -26.62 -6.68
C MET A 85 14.95 -27.22 -8.07
N LYS A 86 14.25 -26.52 -8.97
CA LYS A 86 14.04 -26.97 -10.35
C LYS A 86 15.37 -27.15 -11.08
N GLU A 87 16.28 -26.20 -10.94
CA GLU A 87 17.62 -26.28 -11.55
C GLU A 87 18.44 -27.45 -11.01
N ASN A 88 18.38 -27.72 -9.70
CA ASN A 88 19.05 -28.87 -9.10
C ASN A 88 18.51 -30.19 -9.66
N VAL A 89 17.19 -30.36 -9.75
CA VAL A 89 16.57 -31.57 -10.33
C VAL A 89 17.03 -31.74 -11.78
N ARG A 90 17.05 -30.66 -12.57
CA ARG A 90 17.54 -30.71 -13.95
C ARG A 90 19.04 -31.05 -14.02
N GLY A 91 19.86 -30.57 -13.08
CA GLY A 91 21.29 -30.87 -13.01
C GLY A 91 21.59 -32.32 -12.64
N THR A 92 20.84 -32.85 -11.66
CA THR A 92 21.05 -34.21 -11.12
C THR A 92 20.54 -35.31 -12.05
N PHE A 93 19.33 -35.17 -12.61
CA PHE A 93 18.71 -36.20 -13.45
C PHE A 93 18.93 -35.97 -14.96
N GLY A 94 19.33 -34.77 -15.34
CA GLY A 94 19.58 -34.39 -16.73
C GLY A 94 18.35 -33.81 -17.45
N PRO A 95 18.58 -33.17 -18.61
CA PRO A 95 17.55 -32.35 -19.28
C PRO A 95 16.50 -33.13 -20.10
N ASP A 96 16.60 -34.45 -20.18
CA ASP A 96 15.66 -35.31 -20.93
C ASP A 96 14.93 -36.32 -20.03
N SER A 97 15.10 -36.20 -18.72
CA SER A 97 14.58 -37.15 -17.73
C SER A 97 13.09 -36.92 -17.42
N HIS A 98 12.43 -37.93 -16.85
CA HIS A 98 11.02 -37.83 -16.42
C HIS A 98 10.87 -36.97 -15.15
N GLU A 99 11.89 -36.94 -14.29
CA GLU A 99 11.95 -36.15 -13.06
C GLU A 99 12.02 -34.65 -13.37
N ALA A 100 12.84 -34.26 -14.35
CA ALA A 100 12.87 -32.87 -14.84
C ALA A 100 11.51 -32.45 -15.45
N GLN A 101 10.81 -33.39 -16.10
CA GLN A 101 9.47 -33.16 -16.62
C GLN A 101 8.43 -32.98 -15.52
N ALA A 102 8.53 -33.76 -14.43
CA ALA A 102 7.63 -33.69 -13.28
C ALA A 102 7.68 -32.32 -12.57
N VAL A 103 8.85 -31.67 -12.52
CA VAL A 103 9.00 -30.32 -11.93
C VAL A 103 8.65 -29.18 -12.90
N GLY A 104 8.09 -29.51 -14.07
CA GLY A 104 7.54 -28.56 -15.04
C GLY A 104 8.48 -28.15 -16.17
N TYR A 105 9.64 -28.78 -16.35
CA TYR A 105 10.44 -28.56 -17.56
C TYR A 105 9.91 -29.39 -18.73
N LYS A 106 10.11 -28.88 -19.94
CA LYS A 106 9.94 -29.68 -21.15
C LYS A 106 11.19 -30.50 -21.43
N LYS A 107 11.04 -31.80 -21.74
CA LYS A 107 12.15 -32.67 -22.16
C LYS A 107 12.89 -32.13 -23.38
N LYS A 108 14.18 -32.38 -23.46
CA LYS A 108 15.03 -31.91 -24.58
C LYS A 108 14.61 -32.55 -25.90
N SER A 109 14.25 -33.84 -25.89
CA SER A 109 13.75 -34.59 -27.05
C SER A 109 12.46 -34.02 -27.62
N GLU A 110 11.56 -33.52 -26.77
CA GLU A 110 10.28 -32.92 -27.16
C GLU A 110 10.41 -31.46 -27.65
N ARG A 111 11.59 -30.83 -27.55
CA ARG A 111 11.82 -29.47 -28.03
C ARG A 111 12.05 -29.46 -29.54
N LYS A 112 11.28 -28.63 -30.25
CA LYS A 112 11.47 -28.39 -31.69
C LYS A 112 12.88 -27.83 -31.92
N ARG A 113 13.69 -28.50 -32.75
CA ARG A 113 15.03 -28.02 -33.10
C ARG A 113 14.93 -26.65 -33.81
N PRO A 114 15.75 -25.65 -33.45
CA PRO A 114 15.81 -24.41 -34.20
C PRO A 114 16.21 -24.72 -35.65
N ARG A 115 15.40 -24.30 -36.61
CA ARG A 115 15.77 -24.37 -38.03
C ARG A 115 16.56 -23.10 -38.36
N ARG A 116 17.77 -23.24 -38.89
CA ARG A 116 18.53 -22.10 -39.44
C ARG A 116 17.70 -21.53 -40.59
N ARG A 117 17.35 -20.23 -40.53
CA ARG A 117 16.85 -19.53 -41.71
C ARG A 117 18.00 -19.51 -42.72
N ALA A 118 17.78 -20.07 -43.90
CA ALA A 118 18.70 -19.90 -45.01
C ALA A 118 18.76 -18.40 -45.31
N VAL A 119 19.96 -17.82 -45.25
CA VAL A 119 20.22 -16.47 -45.74
C VAL A 119 20.18 -16.59 -47.26
N ALA A 120 19.25 -15.89 -47.90
CA ALA A 120 19.10 -15.81 -49.34
C ALA A 120 20.12 -14.84 -49.94
#